data_AF-A0A7D9JN88-F1
#
_entry.id   AF-A0A7D9JN88-F1
#
_cell.length_a   1.000
_cell.length_b   1.000
_cell.length_c   1.000
_cell.angle_alpha   90.00
_cell.angle_beta   90.00
_cell.angle_gamma   90.00
#
_symmetry.space_group_name_H-M   'P 1'
#
loop_
_entity.id
_entity.type
_entity.pdbx_description
1 polymer ?
#
loop_
_entity_poly.entity_id
_entity_poly.type
_entity_poly.pdbx_seq_one_letter_code
_entity_poly.pdbx_strand_id
1 'polypeptide(L)'
;MFKAGNLAAYVKEWQALTSDPEIMETLTGQRIEFSEIPVQSKTLMNVKFTEAQTKLVDHEIGKLLNKGVIVPCTREEGDFVSPIFTRPKKDGTLRMILNLKSLNKFITYYHFKMETVWSAIRSMTPGCYMASIDLKDAYYSVPIHADYHKYLKFQWQGQIYKFVCFPNGLAICPRKFTKLLKPAFAYLRKHGHTSVVFIDDSWLKSAQYNDCIENIVATLSLLDKLGFTVHPEKSILIPTQQIVFLDFVLDSLKMCVSLTPERAQKLIEACQKLLQNACPTIREVAQVLGIMTSSFPGVMFGLLHYRSLDMDKTNALKQSKGNFEGKMSISQESITDVKWWITSLPEAYNPINHGEVEVTISTDASLTGWGACIDTTTTGGNWTPDERANDINYLEMLAVFLALQSFSSAVAGKHVKLLVDNTTAVFSINNMGTCHSKANNTLVAKIWEWCIINNTWLTVAHIPGKQNTAADRESRASRRETEWSLNKDIFNAVVSTLGFSPNIDLFASRLNYQVKPYVAYTSDPEAYAIDAFHLSWRMYKFYAFPPFCIIHQVLQK
;
A
#
# COMPACT_ATOMS: atom_id res chain seq x y z
N MET A 1 11.62 -3.18 -39.24
CA MET A 1 11.59 -1.74 -38.90
C MET A 1 10.18 -1.41 -38.41
N PHE A 2 10.02 -0.75 -37.27
CA PHE A 2 8.70 -0.44 -36.69
C PHE A 2 7.90 0.51 -37.61
N LYS A 3 6.61 0.23 -37.78
CA LYS A 3 5.65 1.09 -38.51
C LYS A 3 4.41 1.29 -37.64
N ALA A 4 3.86 2.51 -37.62
CA ALA A 4 2.63 2.77 -36.89
C ALA A 4 1.46 1.91 -37.40
N GLY A 5 0.62 1.43 -36.49
CA GLY A 5 -0.53 0.58 -36.81
C GLY A 5 -0.16 -0.80 -37.36
N ASN A 6 1.08 -1.27 -37.15
CA ASN A 6 1.59 -2.52 -37.74
C ASN A 6 0.72 -3.74 -37.48
N LEU A 7 -0.01 -3.80 -36.35
CA LEU A 7 -0.86 -4.95 -36.02
C LEU A 7 -1.91 -5.26 -37.09
N ALA A 8 -2.34 -4.27 -37.87
CA ALA A 8 -3.25 -4.48 -39.00
C ALA A 8 -2.69 -5.45 -40.06
N ALA A 9 -1.37 -5.53 -40.20
CA ALA A 9 -0.73 -6.47 -41.12
C ALA A 9 -0.71 -7.92 -40.60
N TYR A 10 -0.95 -8.13 -39.31
CA TYR A 10 -0.84 -9.43 -38.63
C TYR A 10 -2.20 -10.02 -38.26
N VAL A 11 -3.32 -9.45 -38.76
CA VAL A 11 -4.69 -9.88 -38.43
C VAL A 11 -4.89 -11.39 -38.60
N LYS A 12 -4.28 -12.01 -39.62
CA LYS A 12 -4.36 -13.47 -39.83
C LYS A 12 -3.77 -14.29 -38.68
N GLU A 13 -2.64 -13.84 -38.13
CA GLU A 13 -2.00 -14.49 -36.98
C GLU A 13 -2.86 -14.33 -35.71
N TRP A 14 -3.49 -13.16 -35.55
CA TRP A 14 -4.43 -12.92 -34.45
C TRP A 14 -5.70 -13.78 -34.54
N GLN A 15 -6.20 -14.08 -35.75
CA GLN A 15 -7.36 -14.97 -35.95
C GLN A 15 -7.11 -16.40 -35.48
N ALA A 16 -5.85 -16.87 -35.52
CA ALA A 16 -5.49 -18.17 -34.98
C ALA A 16 -5.55 -18.21 -33.44
N LEU A 17 -5.52 -17.04 -32.79
CA LEU A 17 -5.45 -16.89 -31.35
C LEU A 17 -6.79 -16.52 -30.71
N THR A 18 -7.62 -15.73 -31.40
CA THR A 18 -8.90 -15.25 -30.88
C THR A 18 -9.91 -14.97 -32.00
N SER A 19 -11.19 -15.16 -31.68
CA SER A 19 -12.33 -14.76 -32.51
C SER A 19 -13.15 -13.61 -31.89
N ASP A 20 -12.61 -12.94 -30.86
CA ASP A 20 -13.29 -11.82 -30.19
C ASP A 20 -13.44 -10.63 -31.17
N PRO A 21 -14.68 -10.22 -31.52
CA PRO A 21 -14.92 -9.20 -32.53
C PRO A 21 -14.37 -7.83 -32.14
N GLU A 22 -14.33 -7.50 -30.85
CA GLU A 22 -13.79 -6.22 -30.37
C GLU A 22 -12.27 -6.16 -30.58
N ILE A 23 -11.57 -7.28 -30.34
CA ILE A 23 -10.13 -7.38 -30.59
C ILE A 23 -9.85 -7.26 -32.09
N MET A 24 -10.64 -7.95 -32.91
CA MET A 24 -10.51 -7.86 -34.37
C MET A 24 -10.70 -6.42 -34.89
N GLU A 25 -11.68 -5.70 -34.35
CA GLU A 25 -11.86 -4.27 -34.65
C GLU A 25 -10.64 -3.44 -34.23
N THR A 26 -10.14 -3.64 -33.00
CA THR A 26 -8.94 -2.95 -32.49
C THR A 26 -7.73 -3.13 -33.41
N LEU A 27 -7.54 -4.31 -33.99
CA LEU A 27 -6.42 -4.62 -34.88
C LEU A 27 -6.51 -3.90 -36.23
N THR A 28 -7.72 -3.76 -36.79
CA THR A 28 -7.93 -3.13 -38.11
C THR A 28 -8.09 -1.61 -38.05
N GLY A 29 -8.46 -1.08 -36.89
CA GLY A 29 -8.66 0.35 -36.69
C GLY A 29 -9.67 0.60 -35.58
N GLN A 30 -9.17 0.86 -34.37
CA GLN A 30 -10.04 1.11 -33.22
C GLN A 30 -10.82 2.42 -33.37
N ARG A 31 -12.14 2.34 -33.19
CA ARG A 31 -13.03 3.50 -33.07
C ARG A 31 -12.97 4.10 -31.66
N ILE A 32 -13.13 5.43 -31.54
CA ILE A 32 -13.15 6.07 -30.22
C ILE A 32 -14.59 6.08 -29.69
N GLU A 33 -14.78 5.53 -28.49
CA GLU A 33 -16.08 5.37 -27.85
C GLU A 33 -16.52 6.67 -27.15
N PHE A 34 -17.01 7.62 -27.93
CA PHE A 34 -17.53 8.87 -27.39
C PHE A 34 -18.93 8.72 -26.80
N SER A 35 -19.18 9.36 -25.65
CA SER A 35 -20.51 9.46 -25.03
C SER A 35 -21.37 10.54 -25.70
N GLU A 36 -20.73 11.53 -26.32
CA GLU A 36 -21.35 12.61 -27.08
C GLU A 36 -20.37 13.09 -28.16
N ILE A 37 -20.85 13.76 -29.21
CA ILE A 37 -19.98 14.22 -30.30
C ILE A 37 -18.98 15.26 -29.74
N PRO A 38 -17.66 15.07 -29.89
CA PRO A 38 -16.70 16.03 -29.40
C PRO A 38 -16.86 17.40 -30.08
N VAL A 39 -17.05 18.44 -29.27
CA VAL A 39 -17.12 19.83 -29.75
C VAL A 39 -16.02 20.65 -29.10
N GLN A 40 -15.25 21.37 -29.92
CA GLN A 40 -14.21 22.27 -29.46
C GLN A 40 -14.68 23.72 -29.54
N SER A 41 -15.17 24.27 -28.42
CA SER A 41 -15.69 25.64 -28.36
C SER A 41 -14.62 26.71 -28.03
N LYS A 42 -13.46 26.30 -27.50
CA LYS A 42 -12.39 27.22 -27.09
C LYS A 42 -11.20 27.13 -28.02
N THR A 43 -10.71 28.30 -28.44
CA THR A 43 -9.42 28.44 -29.11
C THR A 43 -8.29 27.95 -28.20
N LEU A 44 -7.36 27.18 -28.75
CA LEU A 44 -6.21 26.67 -28.01
C LEU A 44 -5.29 27.81 -27.59
N MET A 45 -4.85 27.79 -26.33
CA MET A 45 -3.72 28.60 -25.91
C MET A 45 -2.42 27.91 -26.37
N ASN A 46 -1.60 28.64 -27.13
CA ASN A 46 -0.28 28.18 -27.50
C ASN A 46 0.61 28.11 -26.25
N VAL A 47 1.13 26.92 -25.96
CA VAL A 47 2.17 26.74 -24.93
C VAL A 47 3.44 27.42 -25.46
N LYS A 48 4.03 28.30 -24.66
CA LYS A 48 5.34 28.89 -25.00
C LYS A 48 6.43 27.89 -24.68
N PHE A 49 7.26 27.57 -25.67
CA PHE A 49 8.41 26.69 -25.51
C PHE A 49 9.70 27.52 -25.52
N THR A 50 10.65 27.12 -24.69
CA THR A 50 12.04 27.62 -24.77
C THR A 50 12.71 27.11 -26.04
N GLU A 51 13.80 27.74 -26.48
CA GLU A 51 14.52 27.32 -27.69
C GLU A 51 14.96 25.85 -27.64
N ALA A 52 15.47 25.41 -26.48
CA ALA A 52 15.87 24.01 -26.25
C ALA A 52 14.68 23.05 -26.37
N GLN A 53 13.51 23.43 -25.83
CA GLN A 53 12.28 22.65 -25.97
C GLN A 53 11.81 22.60 -27.42
N THR A 54 11.88 23.71 -28.16
CA THR A 54 11.49 23.79 -29.57
C THR A 54 12.29 22.80 -30.41
N LYS A 55 13.63 22.84 -30.33
CA LYS A 55 14.52 21.91 -31.05
C LYS A 55 14.21 20.44 -30.74
N LEU A 56 13.85 20.15 -29.48
CA LEU A 56 13.52 18.80 -29.05
C LEU A 56 12.16 18.34 -29.59
N VAL A 57 11.15 19.21 -29.56
CA VAL A 57 9.83 18.93 -30.15
C VAL A 57 9.96 18.72 -31.66
N ASP A 58 10.79 19.52 -32.36
CA ASP A 58 11.09 19.34 -33.79
C ASP A 58 11.66 17.93 -34.07
N HIS A 59 12.66 17.52 -33.28
CA HIS A 59 13.27 16.18 -33.39
C HIS A 59 12.26 15.07 -33.13
N GLU A 60 11.40 15.22 -32.11
CA GLU A 60 10.40 14.21 -31.78
C GLU A 60 9.31 14.10 -32.85
N ILE A 61 8.85 15.22 -33.41
CA ILE A 61 7.92 15.24 -34.54
C ILE A 61 8.55 14.54 -35.75
N GLY A 62 9.83 14.82 -36.06
CA GLY A 62 10.56 14.12 -37.11
C GLY A 62 10.59 12.59 -36.90
N LYS A 63 10.84 12.13 -35.67
CA LYS A 63 10.76 10.68 -35.34
C LYS A 63 9.37 10.11 -35.54
N LEU A 64 8.33 10.81 -35.10
CA LEU A 64 6.94 10.34 -35.23
C LEU A 64 6.50 10.30 -36.70
N LEU A 65 6.91 11.26 -37.53
CA LEU A 65 6.70 11.26 -38.97
C LEU A 65 7.41 10.07 -39.64
N ASN A 66 8.68 9.83 -39.31
CA ASN A 66 9.46 8.72 -39.87
C ASN A 66 8.86 7.35 -39.52
N LYS A 67 8.28 7.20 -38.33
CA LYS A 67 7.55 5.99 -37.90
C LYS A 67 6.13 5.88 -38.49
N GLY A 68 5.64 6.94 -39.14
CA GLY A 68 4.26 7.05 -39.64
C GLY A 68 3.21 7.19 -38.54
N VAL A 69 3.60 7.53 -37.30
CA VAL A 69 2.70 7.68 -36.14
C VAL A 69 1.79 8.90 -36.30
N ILE A 70 2.34 9.95 -36.90
CA ILE A 70 1.64 11.18 -37.24
C ILE A 70 1.78 11.47 -38.73
N VAL A 71 0.80 12.17 -39.29
CA VAL A 71 0.85 12.68 -40.67
C VAL A 71 0.45 14.15 -40.72
N PRO A 72 1.04 14.96 -41.62
CA PRO A 72 0.57 16.32 -41.86
C PRO A 72 -0.88 16.31 -42.33
N CYS A 73 -1.67 17.29 -41.90
CA CYS A 73 -3.05 17.46 -42.32
C CYS A 73 -3.49 18.91 -42.24
N THR A 74 -4.70 19.18 -42.73
CA THR A 74 -5.38 20.47 -42.64
C THR A 74 -6.52 20.41 -41.61
N ARG A 75 -7.10 21.57 -41.30
CA ARG A 75 -8.36 21.64 -40.55
C ARG A 75 -9.48 21.02 -41.38
N GLU A 76 -10.41 20.35 -40.73
CA GLU A 76 -11.62 19.82 -41.35
C GLU A 76 -12.81 20.00 -40.39
N GLU A 77 -14.03 19.88 -40.90
CA GLU A 77 -15.24 20.10 -40.11
C GLU A 77 -15.36 19.09 -38.94
N GLY A 78 -15.63 19.62 -37.75
CA GLY A 78 -15.78 18.81 -36.54
C GLY A 78 -14.50 18.17 -36.01
N ASP A 79 -13.33 18.72 -36.38
CA ASP A 79 -12.05 18.25 -35.84
C ASP A 79 -11.76 18.76 -34.42
N PHE A 80 -10.81 18.10 -33.77
CA PHE A 80 -10.39 18.42 -32.42
C PHE A 80 -8.87 18.53 -32.36
N VAL A 81 -8.38 19.73 -32.07
CA VAL A 81 -6.93 19.99 -31.96
C VAL A 81 -6.60 20.08 -30.48
N SER A 82 -5.62 19.29 -30.04
CA SER A 82 -5.15 19.26 -28.65
C SER A 82 -3.79 19.96 -28.54
N PRO A 83 -3.50 20.66 -27.44
CA PRO A 83 -2.20 21.29 -27.25
C PRO A 83 -1.15 20.22 -26.92
N ILE A 84 0.11 20.51 -27.21
CA ILE A 84 1.26 19.70 -26.78
C ILE A 84 2.03 20.40 -25.66
N PHE A 85 2.73 19.63 -24.85
CA PHE A 85 3.67 20.14 -23.84
C PHE A 85 4.80 19.13 -23.61
N THR A 86 5.86 19.54 -22.93
CA THR A 86 7.00 18.68 -22.61
C THR A 86 7.08 18.31 -21.13
N ARG A 87 7.54 17.09 -20.84
CA ARG A 87 7.93 16.64 -19.50
C ARG A 87 9.32 16.02 -19.49
N PRO A 88 10.13 16.19 -18.44
CA PRO A 88 11.41 15.50 -18.33
C PRO A 88 11.23 13.99 -18.19
N LYS A 89 12.08 13.21 -18.87
CA LYS A 89 12.28 11.78 -18.69
C LYS A 89 13.35 11.54 -17.63
N LYS A 90 13.50 10.27 -17.23
CA LYS A 90 14.54 9.82 -16.28
C LYS A 90 15.97 10.09 -16.79
N ASP A 91 16.19 10.00 -18.11
CA ASP A 91 17.48 10.24 -18.78
C ASP A 91 17.82 11.73 -18.99
N GLY A 92 17.03 12.65 -18.44
CA GLY A 92 17.20 14.10 -18.62
C GLY A 92 16.67 14.65 -19.96
N THR A 93 16.31 13.79 -20.91
CA THR A 93 15.66 14.22 -22.16
C THR A 93 14.20 14.62 -21.90
N LEU A 94 13.60 15.43 -22.77
CA LEU A 94 12.18 15.74 -22.67
C LEU A 94 11.32 14.74 -23.47
N ARG A 95 10.08 14.54 -23.03
CA ARG A 95 9.04 13.79 -23.72
C ARG A 95 7.97 14.78 -24.17
N MET A 96 7.67 14.80 -25.46
CA MET A 96 6.50 15.49 -25.99
C MET A 96 5.23 14.72 -25.57
N ILE A 97 4.23 15.44 -25.06
CA ILE A 97 2.95 14.89 -24.62
C ILE A 97 1.83 15.62 -25.33
N LEU A 98 0.92 14.85 -25.94
CA LEU A 98 -0.36 15.34 -26.46
C LEU A 98 -1.35 15.47 -25.30
N ASN A 99 -1.85 16.68 -25.05
CA ASN A 99 -2.78 16.93 -23.95
C ASN A 99 -4.22 16.61 -24.34
N LEU A 100 -4.60 15.34 -24.21
CA LEU A 100 -5.94 14.85 -24.51
C LEU A 100 -6.96 15.06 -23.38
N LYS A 101 -6.63 15.81 -22.32
CA LYS A 101 -7.52 15.99 -21.16
C LYS A 101 -8.90 16.51 -21.53
N SER A 102 -8.97 17.45 -22.47
CA SER A 102 -10.25 18.01 -22.94
C SER A 102 -11.02 17.02 -23.80
N LEU A 103 -10.35 16.31 -24.71
CA LEU A 103 -10.97 15.29 -25.55
C LEU A 103 -11.51 14.11 -24.71
N ASN A 104 -10.73 13.68 -23.71
CA ASN A 104 -11.08 12.56 -22.85
C ASN A 104 -12.38 12.77 -22.05
N LYS A 105 -12.88 14.00 -21.93
CA LYS A 105 -14.18 14.28 -21.29
C LYS A 105 -15.37 13.76 -22.09
N PHE A 106 -15.21 13.65 -23.41
CA PHE A 106 -16.24 13.14 -24.33
C PHE A 106 -16.20 11.62 -24.45
N ILE A 107 -15.21 10.96 -23.86
CA ILE A 107 -15.03 9.51 -23.97
C ILE A 107 -15.81 8.81 -22.87
N THR A 108 -16.54 7.77 -23.25
CA THR A 108 -17.28 6.95 -22.29
C THR A 108 -16.31 6.20 -21.38
N TYR A 109 -16.47 6.37 -20.06
CA TYR A 109 -15.68 5.65 -19.08
C TYR A 109 -16.25 4.25 -18.85
N TYR A 110 -15.39 3.24 -19.00
CA TYR A 110 -15.71 1.85 -18.66
C TYR A 110 -14.71 1.35 -17.63
N HIS A 111 -15.23 0.84 -16.53
CA HIS A 111 -14.40 0.20 -15.51
C HIS A 111 -13.76 -1.08 -16.08
N PHE A 112 -12.46 -1.24 -15.87
CA PHE A 112 -11.71 -2.45 -16.23
C PHE A 112 -10.61 -2.67 -15.19
N LYS A 113 -10.15 -3.92 -15.10
CA LYS A 113 -9.05 -4.30 -14.20
C LYS A 113 -7.81 -4.60 -15.03
N MET A 114 -6.70 -4.04 -14.58
CA MET A 114 -5.35 -4.39 -15.03
C MET A 114 -4.69 -5.25 -13.98
N GLU A 115 -3.73 -6.05 -14.40
CA GLU A 115 -2.77 -6.60 -13.45
C GLU A 115 -1.93 -5.45 -12.87
N THR A 116 -1.29 -5.67 -11.74
CA THR A 116 -0.55 -4.63 -11.02
C THR A 116 0.74 -5.22 -10.46
N VAL A 117 1.61 -4.41 -9.86
CA VAL A 117 2.77 -4.94 -9.13
C VAL A 117 2.34 -5.98 -8.08
N TRP A 118 1.19 -5.79 -7.43
CA TRP A 118 0.65 -6.77 -6.49
C TRP A 118 0.35 -8.13 -7.12
N SER A 119 0.04 -8.18 -8.42
CA SER A 119 -0.16 -9.43 -9.16
C SER A 119 1.16 -10.18 -9.31
N ALA A 120 2.27 -9.49 -9.59
CA ALA A 120 3.61 -10.07 -9.62
C ALA A 120 4.06 -10.51 -8.21
N ILE A 121 3.90 -9.64 -7.20
CA ILE A 121 4.24 -9.91 -5.80
C ILE A 121 3.55 -11.18 -5.29
N ARG A 122 2.23 -11.31 -5.47
CA ARG A 122 1.46 -12.50 -5.05
C ARG A 122 1.81 -13.74 -5.86
N SER A 123 2.31 -13.56 -7.08
CA SER A 123 2.72 -14.68 -7.93
C SER A 123 4.15 -15.12 -7.64
N MET A 124 4.99 -14.33 -6.98
CA MET A 124 6.37 -14.70 -6.71
C MET A 124 6.45 -15.89 -5.76
N THR A 125 7.37 -16.82 -6.04
CA THR A 125 7.63 -17.99 -5.19
C THR A 125 9.10 -18.01 -4.79
N PRO A 126 9.46 -18.65 -3.65
CA PRO A 126 10.84 -18.69 -3.18
C PRO A 126 11.81 -19.18 -4.25
N GLY A 127 12.85 -18.40 -4.52
CA GLY A 127 13.93 -18.71 -5.46
C GLY A 127 13.56 -18.75 -6.93
N CYS A 128 12.34 -18.33 -7.34
CA CYS A 128 11.97 -18.37 -8.75
C CYS A 128 12.82 -17.44 -9.62
N TYR A 129 13.07 -17.87 -10.85
CA TYR A 129 13.68 -17.02 -11.86
C TYR A 129 12.63 -16.13 -12.52
N MET A 130 13.00 -14.88 -12.72
CA MET A 130 12.17 -13.82 -13.27
C MET A 130 12.85 -13.14 -14.45
N ALA A 131 12.04 -12.64 -15.37
CA ALA A 131 12.47 -11.83 -16.50
C ALA A 131 11.46 -10.71 -16.76
N SER A 132 11.85 -9.69 -17.51
CA SER A 132 10.94 -8.63 -17.94
C SER A 132 11.05 -8.38 -19.44
N ILE A 133 9.91 -8.14 -20.07
CA ILE A 133 9.81 -7.77 -21.49
C ILE A 133 9.08 -6.44 -21.57
N ASP A 134 9.74 -5.43 -22.13
CA ASP A 134 9.18 -4.09 -22.43
C ASP A 134 8.81 -4.04 -23.92
N LEU A 135 7.59 -3.60 -24.23
CA LEU A 135 7.13 -3.37 -25.59
C LEU A 135 7.49 -1.97 -26.08
N LYS A 136 8.31 -1.90 -27.14
CA LYS A 136 8.69 -0.64 -27.78
C LYS A 136 7.50 -0.06 -28.53
N ASP A 137 7.20 1.22 -28.27
CA ASP A 137 6.15 1.96 -28.99
C ASP A 137 4.79 1.23 -28.96
N ALA A 138 4.50 0.52 -27.87
CA ALA A 138 3.40 -0.46 -27.75
C ALA A 138 2.06 0.06 -28.27
N TYR A 139 1.61 1.22 -27.79
CA TYR A 139 0.39 1.87 -28.26
C TYR A 139 0.42 2.21 -29.75
N TYR A 140 1.54 2.73 -30.26
CA TYR A 140 1.65 3.09 -31.68
C TYR A 140 1.50 1.89 -32.62
N SER A 141 1.61 0.65 -32.11
CA SER A 141 1.33 -0.56 -32.87
C SER A 141 -0.17 -0.71 -33.23
N VAL A 142 -1.07 -0.12 -32.44
CA VAL A 142 -2.53 -0.25 -32.61
C VAL A 142 -3.08 0.90 -33.47
N PRO A 143 -3.69 0.62 -34.64
CA PRO A 143 -4.26 1.67 -35.49
C PRO A 143 -5.54 2.27 -34.92
N ILE A 144 -5.79 3.55 -35.21
CA ILE A 144 -7.08 4.22 -35.00
C ILE A 144 -7.82 4.22 -36.33
N HIS A 145 -9.15 4.05 -36.29
CA HIS A 145 -10.00 4.13 -37.47
C HIS A 145 -9.91 5.52 -38.14
N ALA A 146 -9.87 5.58 -39.47
CA ALA A 146 -9.62 6.81 -40.24
C ALA A 146 -10.54 7.97 -39.86
N ASP A 147 -11.84 7.71 -39.70
CA ASP A 147 -12.87 8.69 -39.30
C ASP A 147 -12.60 9.38 -37.96
N TYR A 148 -11.76 8.77 -37.11
CA TYR A 148 -11.44 9.26 -35.78
C TYR A 148 -10.10 10.00 -35.71
N HIS A 149 -9.27 9.96 -36.76
CA HIS A 149 -8.02 10.72 -36.80
C HIS A 149 -8.25 12.22 -36.63
N LYS A 150 -9.42 12.71 -37.05
CA LYS A 150 -9.80 14.13 -36.95
C LYS A 150 -9.87 14.63 -35.50
N TYR A 151 -10.05 13.75 -34.53
CA TYR A 151 -10.10 14.12 -33.11
C TYR A 151 -8.73 14.11 -32.43
N LEU A 152 -7.69 13.59 -33.11
CA LEU A 152 -6.35 13.39 -32.56
C LEU A 152 -5.34 14.33 -33.23
N LYS A 153 -5.74 15.58 -33.47
CA LYS A 153 -4.88 16.59 -34.09
C LYS A 153 -4.09 17.40 -33.07
N PHE A 154 -2.95 17.94 -33.49
CA PHE A 154 -2.23 18.98 -32.77
C PHE A 154 -1.54 19.92 -33.77
N GLN A 155 -1.20 21.13 -33.32
CA GLN A 155 -0.51 22.12 -34.14
C GLN A 155 0.90 22.35 -33.61
N TRP A 156 1.87 22.46 -34.51
CA TRP A 156 3.25 22.82 -34.22
C TRP A 156 3.84 23.67 -35.35
N GLN A 157 4.43 24.81 -35.01
CA GLN A 157 5.05 25.75 -35.97
C GLN A 157 4.17 26.08 -37.20
N GLY A 158 2.86 26.24 -36.99
CA GLY A 158 1.91 26.57 -38.06
C GLY A 158 1.42 25.38 -38.89
N GLN A 159 2.02 24.19 -38.73
CA GLN A 159 1.56 22.95 -39.37
C GLN A 159 0.69 22.14 -38.41
N ILE A 160 -0.37 21.53 -38.93
CA ILE A 160 -1.22 20.61 -38.18
C ILE A 160 -0.85 19.18 -38.53
N TYR A 161 -0.80 18.34 -37.49
CA TYR A 161 -0.53 16.92 -37.58
C TYR A 161 -1.68 16.14 -36.92
N LYS A 162 -1.95 14.93 -37.41
CA LYS A 162 -2.90 13.99 -36.80
C LYS A 162 -2.23 12.67 -36.47
N PHE A 163 -2.59 12.07 -35.35
CA PHE A 163 -2.21 10.70 -35.01
C PHE A 163 -3.07 9.70 -35.78
N VAL A 164 -2.45 8.62 -36.26
CA VAL A 164 -3.14 7.53 -37.00
C VAL A 164 -3.23 6.21 -36.22
N CYS A 165 -2.59 6.15 -35.05
CA CYS A 165 -2.55 5.03 -34.12
C CYS A 165 -2.78 5.53 -32.69
N PHE A 166 -2.85 4.64 -31.69
CA PHE A 166 -3.10 5.04 -30.31
C PHE A 166 -2.08 6.07 -29.81
N PRO A 167 -2.52 7.30 -29.49
CA PRO A 167 -1.65 8.26 -28.85
C PRO A 167 -1.57 7.99 -27.34
N ASN A 168 -0.40 8.27 -26.77
CA ASN A 168 -0.23 8.31 -25.32
C ASN A 168 -1.19 9.36 -24.72
N GLY A 169 -1.93 8.97 -23.67
CA GLY A 169 -2.86 9.85 -22.95
C GLY A 169 -4.33 9.78 -23.38
N LEU A 170 -4.67 9.00 -24.42
CA LEU A 170 -6.07 8.77 -24.80
C LEU A 170 -6.73 7.78 -23.85
N ALA A 171 -7.89 8.14 -23.30
CA ALA A 171 -8.50 7.41 -22.17
C ALA A 171 -8.88 5.95 -22.48
N ILE A 172 -9.23 5.62 -23.74
CA ILE A 172 -9.59 4.23 -24.12
C ILE A 172 -8.39 3.30 -24.23
N CYS A 173 -7.18 3.83 -24.47
CA CYS A 173 -6.01 3.03 -24.84
C CYS A 173 -5.65 1.97 -23.79
N PRO A 174 -5.55 2.29 -22.49
CA PRO A 174 -5.20 1.29 -21.48
C PRO A 174 -6.17 0.10 -21.46
N ARG A 175 -7.48 0.35 -21.56
CA ARG A 175 -8.50 -0.70 -21.56
C ARG A 175 -8.40 -1.58 -22.80
N LYS A 176 -8.35 -0.96 -23.98
CA LYS A 176 -8.30 -1.68 -25.26
C LYS A 176 -7.00 -2.47 -25.39
N PHE A 177 -5.87 -1.87 -25.01
CA PHE A 177 -4.57 -2.54 -25.05
C PHE A 177 -4.49 -3.70 -24.05
N THR A 178 -5.02 -3.53 -22.83
CA THR A 178 -5.13 -4.63 -21.86
C THR A 178 -5.99 -5.76 -22.41
N LYS A 179 -7.13 -5.47 -23.04
CA LYS A 179 -7.98 -6.49 -23.67
C LYS A 179 -7.26 -7.20 -24.83
N LEU A 180 -6.54 -6.44 -25.66
CA LEU A 180 -5.78 -6.94 -26.80
C LEU A 180 -4.70 -7.95 -26.40
N LEU A 181 -3.98 -7.73 -25.30
CA LEU A 181 -2.91 -8.64 -24.86
C LEU A 181 -3.43 -9.94 -24.22
N LYS A 182 -4.67 -9.96 -23.71
CA LYS A 182 -5.21 -11.11 -22.96
C LYS A 182 -5.13 -12.44 -23.71
N PRO A 183 -5.53 -12.57 -24.99
CA PRO A 183 -5.43 -13.83 -25.72
C PRO A 183 -4.01 -14.35 -25.84
N ALA A 184 -3.03 -13.47 -26.08
CA ALA A 184 -1.63 -13.87 -26.27
C ALA A 184 -1.08 -14.50 -24.99
N PHE A 185 -1.28 -13.84 -23.85
CA PHE A 185 -0.83 -14.38 -22.57
C PHE A 185 -1.71 -15.51 -22.04
N ALA A 186 -2.98 -15.61 -22.45
CA ALA A 186 -3.80 -16.79 -22.18
C ALA A 186 -3.27 -18.03 -22.91
N TYR A 187 -2.84 -17.86 -24.16
CA TYR A 187 -2.17 -18.91 -24.94
C TYR A 187 -0.87 -19.33 -24.27
N LEU A 188 0.00 -18.40 -23.88
CA LEU A 188 1.25 -18.71 -23.17
C LEU A 188 0.99 -19.47 -21.87
N ARG A 189 0.02 -19.03 -21.06
CA ARG A 189 -0.38 -19.74 -19.83
C ARG A 189 -0.88 -21.15 -20.07
N LYS A 190 -1.65 -21.37 -21.16
CA LYS A 190 -2.10 -22.72 -21.55
C LYS A 190 -0.94 -23.66 -21.87
N HIS A 191 0.22 -23.11 -22.25
CA HIS A 191 1.46 -23.85 -22.53
C HIS A 191 2.43 -23.85 -21.33
N GLY A 192 1.97 -23.51 -20.12
CA GLY A 192 2.78 -23.57 -18.90
C GLY A 192 3.63 -22.32 -18.63
N HIS A 193 3.57 -21.31 -19.50
CA HIS A 193 4.34 -20.07 -19.32
C HIS A 193 3.57 -19.06 -18.46
N THR A 194 4.09 -18.75 -17.27
CA THR A 194 3.45 -17.82 -16.34
C THR A 194 4.00 -16.41 -16.49
N SER A 195 3.08 -15.44 -16.52
CA SER A 195 3.40 -14.03 -16.71
C SER A 195 2.40 -13.12 -15.99
N VAL A 196 2.87 -11.92 -15.67
CA VAL A 196 2.06 -10.77 -15.26
C VAL A 196 2.30 -9.63 -16.25
N VAL A 197 1.24 -9.01 -16.75
CA VAL A 197 1.24 -8.09 -17.89
C VAL A 197 0.61 -6.77 -17.47
N PHE A 198 1.43 -5.73 -17.46
CA PHE A 198 1.03 -4.36 -17.22
C PHE A 198 1.26 -3.51 -18.46
N ILE A 199 0.26 -3.45 -19.34
CA ILE A 199 0.32 -2.66 -20.59
C ILE A 199 1.56 -3.06 -21.42
N ASP A 200 2.62 -2.26 -21.42
CA ASP A 200 3.88 -2.47 -22.15
C ASP A 200 4.92 -3.28 -21.38
N ASP A 201 4.80 -3.38 -20.05
CA ASP A 201 5.71 -4.12 -19.18
C ASP A 201 5.15 -5.52 -18.85
N SER A 202 5.87 -6.57 -19.23
CA SER A 202 5.53 -7.96 -18.89
C SER A 202 6.57 -8.57 -17.97
N TRP A 203 6.16 -9.03 -16.80
CA TRP A 203 6.97 -9.81 -15.87
C TRP A 203 6.72 -11.30 -16.10
N LEU A 204 7.78 -12.06 -16.32
CA LEU A 204 7.73 -13.51 -16.52
C LEU A 204 8.31 -14.21 -15.30
N LYS A 205 7.81 -15.39 -14.97
CA LYS A 205 8.38 -16.22 -13.91
C LYS A 205 8.44 -17.70 -14.28
N SER A 206 9.42 -18.40 -13.72
CA SER A 206 9.50 -19.87 -13.73
C SER A 206 10.31 -20.36 -12.52
N ALA A 207 10.11 -21.62 -12.14
CA ALA A 207 10.84 -22.19 -11.00
C ALA A 207 12.33 -22.42 -11.31
N GLN A 208 12.63 -22.90 -12.52
CA GLN A 208 14.00 -23.16 -12.98
C GLN A 208 14.47 -22.11 -14.00
N TYR A 209 15.79 -21.95 -14.10
CA TYR A 209 16.41 -20.99 -15.03
C TYR A 209 16.05 -21.30 -16.49
N ASN A 210 16.16 -22.56 -16.90
CA ASN A 210 15.90 -22.98 -18.28
C ASN A 210 14.42 -22.82 -18.67
N ASP A 211 13.49 -23.17 -17.78
CA ASP A 211 12.06 -22.92 -18.00
C ASP A 211 11.76 -21.42 -18.18
N CYS A 212 12.49 -20.56 -17.47
CA CYS A 212 12.37 -19.11 -17.62
C CYS A 212 12.88 -18.65 -19.00
N ILE A 213 13.99 -19.21 -19.48
CA ILE A 213 14.47 -18.98 -20.86
C ILE A 213 13.42 -19.43 -21.88
N GLU A 214 12.83 -20.61 -21.71
CA GLU A 214 11.78 -21.09 -22.61
C GLU A 214 10.56 -20.16 -22.62
N ASN A 215 10.14 -19.69 -21.45
CA ASN A 215 9.06 -18.70 -21.32
C ASN A 215 9.40 -17.39 -22.04
N ILE A 216 10.62 -16.88 -21.88
CA ILE A 216 11.10 -15.69 -22.59
C ILE A 216 11.05 -15.91 -24.10
N VAL A 217 11.62 -17.00 -24.61
CA VAL A 217 11.68 -17.31 -26.05
C VAL A 217 10.27 -17.47 -26.63
N ALA A 218 9.39 -18.20 -25.94
CA ALA A 218 8.00 -18.40 -26.36
C ALA A 218 7.25 -17.06 -26.42
N THR A 219 7.44 -16.22 -25.39
CA THR A 219 6.80 -14.90 -25.31
C THR A 219 7.30 -13.96 -26.41
N LEU A 220 8.62 -13.86 -26.62
CA LEU A 220 9.22 -13.05 -27.68
C LEU A 220 8.73 -13.50 -29.05
N SER A 221 8.75 -14.81 -29.30
CA SER A 221 8.32 -15.40 -30.58
C SER A 221 6.85 -15.13 -30.85
N LEU A 222 5.99 -15.25 -29.84
CA LEU A 222 4.56 -14.96 -29.99
C LEU A 222 4.32 -13.47 -30.23
N LEU A 223 4.94 -12.59 -29.45
CA LEU A 223 4.75 -11.14 -29.60
C LEU A 223 5.22 -10.65 -30.97
N ASP A 224 6.35 -11.15 -31.48
CA ASP A 224 6.85 -10.85 -32.83
C ASP A 224 5.88 -11.34 -33.92
N LYS A 225 5.39 -12.59 -33.81
CA LYS A 225 4.34 -13.12 -34.71
C LYS A 225 3.06 -12.32 -34.70
N LEU A 226 2.72 -11.68 -33.58
CA LEU A 226 1.54 -10.83 -33.46
C LEU A 226 1.79 -9.39 -33.94
N GLY A 227 3.02 -9.05 -34.35
CA GLY A 227 3.39 -7.75 -34.90
C GLY A 227 3.83 -6.72 -33.86
N PHE A 228 4.05 -7.12 -32.61
CA PHE A 228 4.64 -6.26 -31.58
C PHE A 228 6.16 -6.19 -31.72
N THR A 229 6.74 -5.08 -31.27
CA THR A 229 8.19 -4.90 -31.22
C THR A 229 8.64 -4.82 -29.77
N VAL A 230 9.54 -5.71 -29.38
CA VAL A 230 10.14 -5.70 -28.04
C VAL A 230 11.25 -4.63 -27.98
N HIS A 231 11.51 -4.09 -26.79
CA HIS A 231 12.59 -3.17 -26.50
C HIS A 231 13.73 -3.90 -25.77
N PRO A 232 14.74 -4.46 -26.47
CA PRO A 232 15.75 -5.30 -25.83
C PRO A 232 16.52 -4.58 -24.71
N GLU A 233 16.85 -3.29 -24.92
CA GLU A 233 17.62 -2.49 -23.94
C GLU A 233 16.87 -2.20 -22.63
N LYS A 234 15.53 -2.29 -22.62
CA LYS A 234 14.70 -2.09 -21.43
C LYS A 234 14.18 -3.40 -20.85
N SER A 235 14.30 -4.48 -21.60
CA SER A 235 13.89 -5.81 -21.19
C SER A 235 15.02 -6.48 -20.43
N ILE A 236 14.68 -7.26 -19.41
CA ILE A 236 15.62 -8.12 -18.70
C ILE A 236 15.38 -9.54 -19.20
N LEU A 237 16.12 -9.92 -20.23
CA LEU A 237 15.96 -11.20 -20.95
C LEU A 237 16.86 -12.33 -20.41
N ILE A 238 17.72 -12.02 -19.46
CA ILE A 238 18.51 -13.01 -18.72
C ILE A 238 17.78 -13.25 -17.40
N PRO A 239 17.31 -14.48 -17.13
CA PRO A 239 16.59 -14.79 -15.90
C PRO A 239 17.40 -14.44 -14.66
N THR A 240 16.76 -13.79 -13.71
CA THR A 240 17.35 -13.32 -12.46
C THR A 240 16.39 -13.59 -11.30
N GLN A 241 16.92 -13.70 -10.08
CA GLN A 241 16.12 -13.87 -8.86
C GLN A 241 15.85 -12.55 -8.15
N GLN A 242 16.43 -11.45 -8.64
CA GLN A 242 16.14 -10.07 -8.23
C GLN A 242 15.93 -9.20 -9.47
N ILE A 243 14.77 -8.55 -9.58
CA ILE A 243 14.39 -7.80 -10.79
C ILE A 243 13.68 -6.50 -10.44
N VAL A 244 13.90 -5.45 -11.25
CA VAL A 244 13.09 -4.23 -11.18
C VAL A 244 11.85 -4.38 -12.06
N PHE A 245 10.66 -4.24 -11.47
CA PHE A 245 9.38 -4.27 -12.18
C PHE A 245 8.44 -3.18 -11.63
N LEU A 246 7.91 -2.33 -12.51
CA LEU A 246 7.00 -1.21 -12.18
C LEU A 246 7.55 -0.29 -11.05
N ASP A 247 8.84 0.03 -11.12
CA ASP A 247 9.58 0.84 -10.14
C ASP A 247 9.68 0.20 -8.72
N PHE A 248 9.63 -1.13 -8.62
CA PHE A 248 9.94 -1.90 -7.41
C PHE A 248 11.00 -2.95 -7.67
N VAL A 249 11.82 -3.24 -6.67
CA VAL A 249 12.74 -4.38 -6.68
C VAL A 249 12.00 -5.58 -6.09
N LEU A 250 11.83 -6.63 -6.88
CA LEU A 250 11.29 -7.92 -6.46
C LEU A 250 12.46 -8.88 -6.22
N ASP A 251 12.57 -9.40 -5.00
CA ASP A 251 13.62 -10.34 -4.61
C ASP A 251 13.00 -11.68 -4.18
N SER A 252 13.17 -12.70 -5.03
CA SER A 252 12.61 -14.04 -4.81
C SER A 252 13.44 -14.88 -3.82
N LEU A 253 14.71 -14.53 -3.58
CA LEU A 253 15.54 -15.24 -2.60
C LEU A 253 15.16 -14.81 -1.19
N LYS A 254 15.05 -13.50 -0.96
CA LYS A 254 14.62 -12.93 0.32
C LYS A 254 13.10 -12.94 0.50
N MET A 255 12.36 -13.22 -0.58
CA MET A 255 10.89 -13.11 -0.62
C MET A 255 10.39 -11.75 -0.12
N CYS A 256 10.97 -10.69 -0.64
CA CYS A 256 10.63 -9.31 -0.28
C CYS A 256 10.49 -8.40 -1.50
N VAL A 257 9.87 -7.26 -1.26
CA VAL A 257 9.73 -6.15 -2.21
C VAL A 257 10.35 -4.92 -1.59
N SER A 258 11.10 -4.14 -2.36
CA SER A 258 11.61 -2.85 -1.92
C SER A 258 11.46 -1.79 -3.00
N LEU A 259 11.69 -0.54 -2.63
CA LEU A 259 11.73 0.56 -3.60
C LEU A 259 13.06 0.53 -4.36
N THR A 260 13.03 0.94 -5.63
CA THR A 260 14.28 1.29 -6.33
C THR A 260 14.96 2.48 -5.62
N PRO A 261 16.30 2.56 -5.58
CA PRO A 261 17.02 3.66 -4.94
C PRO A 261 16.56 5.05 -5.39
N GLU A 262 16.28 5.22 -6.68
CA GLU A 262 15.85 6.50 -7.27
C GLU A 262 14.46 6.91 -6.78
N ARG A 263 13.58 5.94 -6.54
CA ARG A 263 12.23 6.18 -6.02
C ARG A 263 12.26 6.53 -4.53
N ALA A 264 13.06 5.80 -3.75
CA ALA A 264 13.29 6.11 -2.35
C ALA A 264 13.85 7.53 -2.19
N GLN A 265 14.88 7.88 -2.97
CA GLN A 265 15.50 9.21 -2.95
C GLN A 265 14.51 10.34 -3.29
N LYS A 266 13.68 10.15 -4.33
CA LYS A 266 12.64 11.13 -4.69
C LYS A 266 11.62 11.35 -3.58
N LEU A 267 11.24 10.29 -2.86
CA LEU A 267 10.32 10.41 -1.74
C LEU A 267 10.99 11.11 -0.56
N ILE A 268 12.25 10.78 -0.24
CA ILE A 268 13.04 11.46 0.78
C ILE A 268 13.11 12.97 0.50
N GLU A 269 13.46 13.37 -0.74
CA GLU A 269 13.53 14.77 -1.15
C GLU A 269 12.18 15.48 -1.03
N ALA A 270 11.10 14.81 -1.44
CA ALA A 270 9.75 15.36 -1.31
C ALA A 270 9.34 15.57 0.16
N CYS A 271 9.67 14.62 1.04
CA CYS A 271 9.46 14.73 2.49
C CYS A 271 10.30 15.86 3.11
N GLN A 272 11.59 15.95 2.77
CA GLN A 272 12.48 17.01 3.26
C GLN A 272 11.99 18.40 2.85
N LYS A 273 11.60 18.57 1.58
CA LYS A 273 11.04 19.81 1.08
C LYS A 273 9.74 20.18 1.79
N LEU A 274 8.90 19.20 2.11
CA LEU A 274 7.69 19.43 2.87
C LEU A 274 7.98 19.95 4.28
N LEU A 275 8.95 19.33 4.98
CA LEU A 275 9.34 19.75 6.34
C LEU A 275 9.99 21.13 6.40
N GLN A 276 10.62 21.59 5.32
CA GLN A 276 11.19 22.95 5.23
C GLN A 276 10.13 24.04 5.06
N ASN A 277 8.91 23.69 4.64
CA ASN A 277 7.84 24.63 4.42
C ASN A 277 6.91 24.66 5.64
N ALA A 278 6.91 25.76 6.40
CA ALA A 278 6.06 25.90 7.58
C ALA A 278 4.55 25.98 7.23
N CYS A 279 4.23 26.48 6.02
CA CYS A 279 2.85 26.67 5.54
C CYS A 279 2.72 26.12 4.11
N PRO A 280 2.75 24.79 3.92
CA PRO A 280 2.53 24.20 2.61
C PRO A 280 1.08 24.40 2.16
N THR A 281 0.90 24.35 0.85
CA THR A 281 -0.43 24.20 0.26
C THR A 281 -0.94 22.78 0.47
N ILE A 282 -2.26 22.63 0.51
CA ILE A 282 -2.90 21.31 0.58
C ILE A 282 -2.49 20.44 -0.62
N ARG A 283 -2.25 21.05 -1.80
CA ARG A 283 -1.72 20.36 -2.99
C ARG A 283 -0.32 19.77 -2.77
N GLU A 284 0.60 20.52 -2.16
CA GLU A 284 1.96 20.03 -1.87
C GLU A 284 1.91 18.81 -0.95
N VAL A 285 1.11 18.87 0.12
CA VAL A 285 0.90 17.73 1.02
C VAL A 285 0.27 16.54 0.27
N ALA A 286 -0.75 16.78 -0.56
CA ALA A 286 -1.39 15.73 -1.36
C ALA A 286 -0.43 15.06 -2.36
N GLN A 287 0.53 15.80 -2.92
CA GLN A 287 1.55 15.23 -3.79
C GLN A 287 2.47 14.29 -3.03
N VAL A 288 2.96 14.68 -1.85
CA VAL A 288 3.81 13.82 -1.00
C VAL A 288 3.05 12.55 -0.58
N LEU A 289 1.81 12.69 -0.13
CA LEU A 289 0.94 11.55 0.20
C LEU A 289 0.72 10.63 -1.01
N GLY A 290 0.61 11.18 -2.23
CA GLY A 290 0.55 10.40 -3.46
C GLY A 290 1.80 9.56 -3.70
N ILE A 291 2.99 10.11 -3.43
CA ILE A 291 4.25 9.38 -3.56
C ILE A 291 4.34 8.30 -2.46
N MET A 292 3.96 8.61 -1.21
CA MET A 292 3.90 7.64 -0.11
C MET A 292 2.97 6.46 -0.43
N THR A 293 1.72 6.75 -0.80
CA THR A 293 0.71 5.72 -1.12
C THR A 293 1.14 4.81 -2.25
N SER A 294 1.72 5.38 -3.30
CA SER A 294 2.25 4.59 -4.41
C SER A 294 3.45 3.73 -4.02
N SER A 295 4.11 3.98 -2.90
CA SER A 295 5.32 3.29 -2.42
C SER A 295 5.05 2.21 -1.36
N PHE A 296 3.81 2.09 -0.87
CA PHE A 296 3.42 1.05 0.11
C PHE A 296 3.82 -0.38 -0.24
N PRO A 297 3.82 -0.85 -1.50
CA PRO A 297 4.23 -2.22 -1.80
C PRO A 297 5.65 -2.56 -1.31
N GLY A 298 6.56 -1.59 -1.25
CA GLY A 298 7.95 -1.78 -0.84
C GLY A 298 8.30 -1.24 0.56
N VAL A 299 7.32 -0.80 1.36
CA VAL A 299 7.55 -0.20 2.69
C VAL A 299 6.56 -0.76 3.69
N MET A 300 6.96 -1.81 4.43
CA MET A 300 6.12 -2.60 5.33
C MET A 300 5.26 -1.75 6.29
N PHE A 301 5.88 -0.80 7.00
CA PHE A 301 5.19 0.06 7.98
C PHE A 301 4.78 1.43 7.42
N GLY A 302 4.80 1.62 6.10
CA GLY A 302 4.46 2.91 5.49
C GLY A 302 3.03 3.36 5.79
N LEU A 303 2.08 2.43 5.91
CA LEU A 303 0.69 2.75 6.28
C LEU A 303 0.55 3.30 7.70
N LEU A 304 1.40 2.86 8.63
CA LEU A 304 1.42 3.30 10.02
C LEU A 304 1.76 4.79 10.09
N HIS A 305 2.79 5.20 9.35
CA HIS A 305 3.33 6.56 9.32
C HIS A 305 2.75 7.43 8.18
N TYR A 306 1.51 7.16 7.79
CA TYR A 306 0.80 7.91 6.74
C TYR A 306 -0.42 8.65 7.28
N ARG A 307 -1.05 8.12 8.33
CA ARG A 307 -2.40 8.50 8.76
C ARG A 307 -2.49 9.92 9.26
N SER A 308 -1.52 10.38 10.06
CA SER A 308 -1.54 11.72 10.64
C SER A 308 -1.55 12.79 9.55
N LEU A 309 -0.67 12.66 8.55
CA LEU A 309 -0.54 13.63 7.48
C LEU A 309 -1.77 13.65 6.54
N ASP A 310 -2.36 12.49 6.28
CA ASP A 310 -3.61 12.41 5.49
C ASP A 310 -4.81 13.02 6.24
N MET A 311 -4.87 12.86 7.57
CA MET A 311 -5.90 13.49 8.41
C MET A 311 -5.75 15.01 8.43
N ASP A 312 -4.53 15.53 8.61
CA ASP A 312 -4.25 16.97 8.54
C ASP A 312 -4.67 17.55 7.19
N LYS A 313 -4.28 16.89 6.08
CA LYS A 313 -4.70 17.28 4.73
C LYS A 313 -6.23 17.32 4.62
N THR A 314 -6.89 16.25 5.07
CA THR A 314 -8.34 16.10 4.92
C THR A 314 -9.10 17.15 5.71
N ASN A 315 -8.66 17.47 6.92
CA ASN A 315 -9.23 18.52 7.75
C ASN A 315 -9.01 19.90 7.12
N ALA A 316 -7.79 20.19 6.65
CA ALA A 316 -7.49 21.45 5.97
C ALA A 316 -8.30 21.63 4.67
N LEU A 317 -8.48 20.56 3.89
CA LEU A 317 -9.28 20.60 2.66
C LEU A 317 -10.77 20.86 2.95
N LYS A 318 -11.32 20.27 4.03
CA LYS A 318 -12.68 20.57 4.50
C LYS A 318 -12.82 22.04 4.90
N GLN A 319 -11.89 22.56 5.70
CA GLN A 319 -11.87 23.97 6.11
C GLN A 319 -11.73 24.92 4.91
N SER A 320 -10.94 24.53 3.91
CA SER A 320 -10.72 25.29 2.68
C SER A 320 -11.81 25.08 1.62
N LYS A 321 -12.93 24.43 1.95
CA LYS A 321 -14.06 24.15 1.04
C LYS A 321 -13.62 23.47 -0.27
N GLY A 322 -12.66 22.56 -0.20
CA GLY A 322 -12.13 21.84 -1.36
C GLY A 322 -11.04 22.57 -2.15
N ASN A 323 -10.58 23.75 -1.72
CA ASN A 323 -9.50 24.47 -2.38
C ASN A 323 -8.12 23.86 -2.06
N PHE A 324 -7.52 23.17 -3.02
CA PHE A 324 -6.18 22.60 -2.90
C PHE A 324 -5.05 23.64 -2.85
N GLU A 325 -5.30 24.88 -3.26
CA GLU A 325 -4.32 25.98 -3.13
C GLU A 325 -4.36 26.62 -1.74
N GLY A 326 -5.32 26.23 -0.88
CA GLY A 326 -5.37 26.65 0.50
C GLY A 326 -4.09 26.27 1.25
N LYS A 327 -3.65 27.15 2.14
CA LYS A 327 -2.51 26.93 3.03
C LYS A 327 -2.95 26.12 4.24
N MET A 328 -2.07 25.26 4.75
CA MET A 328 -2.32 24.45 5.94
C MET A 328 -1.07 24.37 6.82
N SER A 329 -1.27 24.03 8.09
CA SER A 329 -0.20 23.62 9.00
C SER A 329 -0.11 22.10 9.06
N ILE A 330 1.07 21.59 9.40
CA ILE A 330 1.33 20.16 9.64
C ILE A 330 1.42 19.96 11.15
N SER A 331 0.70 18.98 11.69
CA SER A 331 0.77 18.63 13.12
C SER A 331 2.13 18.02 13.51
N GLN A 332 2.41 17.99 14.81
CA GLN A 332 3.66 17.42 15.31
C GLN A 332 3.73 15.90 15.05
N GLU A 333 2.59 15.22 15.09
CA GLU A 333 2.44 13.81 14.75
C GLU A 333 2.78 13.57 13.27
N SER A 334 2.25 14.39 12.37
CA SER A 334 2.58 14.35 10.96
C SER A 334 4.05 14.65 10.66
N ILE A 335 4.68 15.56 11.39
CA ILE A 335 6.12 15.80 11.30
C ILE A 335 6.91 14.56 11.71
N THR A 336 6.48 13.88 12.77
CA THR A 336 7.11 12.63 13.25
C THR A 336 7.00 11.53 12.21
N ASP A 337 5.82 11.35 11.63
CA ASP A 337 5.56 10.42 10.53
C ASP A 337 6.46 10.72 9.32
N VAL A 338 6.51 11.97 8.86
CA VAL A 338 7.35 12.36 7.70
C VAL A 338 8.84 12.15 7.99
N LYS A 339 9.30 12.39 9.22
CA LYS A 339 10.68 12.10 9.63
C LYS A 339 10.95 10.59 9.61
N TRP A 340 10.02 9.77 10.10
CA TRP A 340 10.15 8.31 10.04
C TRP A 340 10.33 7.83 8.60
N TRP A 341 9.59 8.39 7.63
CA TRP A 341 9.78 8.06 6.22
C TRP A 341 11.20 8.39 5.75
N ILE A 342 11.71 9.58 6.06
CA ILE A 342 13.08 9.98 5.66
C ILE A 342 14.13 9.00 6.22
N THR A 343 13.99 8.58 7.48
CA THR A 343 14.97 7.71 8.14
C THR A 343 14.85 6.23 7.76
N SER A 344 13.63 5.74 7.47
CA SER A 344 13.38 4.32 7.18
C SER A 344 13.58 3.95 5.71
N LEU A 345 13.38 4.90 4.79
CA LEU A 345 13.41 4.63 3.34
C LEU A 345 14.69 3.98 2.79
N PRO A 346 15.91 4.32 3.26
CA PRO A 346 17.13 3.70 2.76
C PRO A 346 17.19 2.18 2.95
N GLU A 347 16.54 1.68 4.01
CA GLU A 347 16.50 0.25 4.37
C GLU A 347 15.08 -0.32 4.23
N ALA A 348 14.16 0.40 3.58
CA ALA A 348 12.78 -0.01 3.51
C ALA A 348 12.59 -1.21 2.58
N TYR A 349 11.90 -2.22 3.11
CA TYR A 349 11.42 -3.37 2.37
C TYR A 349 10.07 -3.82 2.94
N ASN A 350 9.45 -4.76 2.24
CA ASN A 350 8.22 -5.43 2.64
C ASN A 350 8.35 -6.94 2.38
N PRO A 351 8.40 -7.78 3.42
CA PRO A 351 8.30 -9.23 3.25
C PRO A 351 6.98 -9.61 2.55
N ILE A 352 7.05 -10.60 1.66
CA ILE A 352 5.85 -11.12 0.98
C ILE A 352 5.18 -12.19 1.83
N ASN A 353 5.97 -12.88 2.65
CA ASN A 353 5.52 -13.89 3.58
C ASN A 353 6.18 -13.65 4.94
N HIS A 354 5.38 -13.72 6.02
CA HIS A 354 5.83 -13.59 7.40
C HIS A 354 5.96 -14.96 8.11
N GLY A 355 5.93 -16.05 7.35
CA GLY A 355 5.99 -17.41 7.88
C GLY A 355 4.62 -17.96 8.30
N GLU A 356 4.62 -19.19 8.80
CA GLU A 356 3.42 -19.83 9.34
C GLU A 356 2.99 -19.15 10.65
N VAL A 357 1.70 -19.22 10.95
CA VAL A 357 1.18 -18.72 12.23
C VAL A 357 1.63 -19.67 13.33
N GLU A 358 2.33 -19.14 14.33
CA GLU A 358 2.87 -19.91 15.45
C GLU A 358 1.98 -19.84 16.69
N VAL A 359 1.25 -18.74 16.86
CA VAL A 359 0.37 -18.50 18.02
C VAL A 359 -0.95 -17.94 17.55
N THR A 360 -2.05 -18.49 18.05
CA THR A 360 -3.39 -17.94 17.85
C THR A 360 -3.94 -17.43 19.18
N ILE A 361 -4.37 -16.18 19.19
CA ILE A 361 -5.00 -15.53 20.34
C ILE A 361 -6.43 -15.16 19.96
N SER A 362 -7.41 -15.46 20.80
CA SER A 362 -8.74 -14.88 20.68
C SER A 362 -8.93 -13.80 21.72
N THR A 363 -9.54 -12.67 21.35
CA THR A 363 -9.80 -11.55 22.26
C THR A 363 -11.24 -11.11 22.17
N ASP A 364 -11.74 -10.49 23.23
CA ASP A 364 -13.10 -9.96 23.32
C ASP A 364 -13.13 -8.75 24.25
N ALA A 365 -13.97 -7.77 23.92
CA ALA A 365 -14.26 -6.63 24.78
C ALA A 365 -15.74 -6.58 25.14
N SER A 366 -16.02 -6.37 26.43
CA SER A 366 -17.36 -6.07 26.93
C SER A 366 -17.43 -4.64 27.45
N LEU A 367 -18.61 -4.22 27.94
CA LEU A 367 -18.76 -2.94 28.64
C LEU A 367 -18.03 -2.91 30.00
N THR A 368 -17.70 -4.07 30.57
CA THR A 368 -17.12 -4.18 31.92
C THR A 368 -15.61 -4.40 31.90
N GLY A 369 -15.10 -5.17 30.93
CA GLY A 369 -13.70 -5.56 30.85
C GLY A 369 -13.31 -6.19 29.51
N TRP A 370 -12.11 -6.75 29.48
CA TRP A 370 -11.55 -7.47 28.34
C TRP A 370 -11.17 -8.89 28.72
N GLY A 371 -11.14 -9.75 27.70
CA GLY A 371 -10.74 -11.14 27.82
C GLY A 371 -9.85 -11.55 26.65
N ALA A 372 -8.94 -12.49 26.93
CA ALA A 372 -8.09 -13.09 25.92
C ALA A 372 -7.81 -14.56 26.24
N CYS A 373 -7.58 -15.35 25.20
CA CYS A 373 -7.29 -16.78 25.32
C CYS A 373 -6.23 -17.21 24.31
N ILE A 374 -5.27 -18.02 24.77
CA ILE A 374 -4.36 -18.84 23.95
C ILE A 374 -4.62 -20.30 24.32
N ASP A 375 -5.14 -21.08 23.38
CA ASP A 375 -5.55 -22.48 23.60
C ASP A 375 -6.47 -22.64 24.83
N THR A 376 -5.91 -23.09 25.96
CA THR A 376 -6.61 -23.23 27.25
C THR A 376 -6.23 -22.18 28.29
N THR A 377 -5.23 -21.35 28.00
CA THR A 377 -4.73 -20.32 28.91
C THR A 377 -5.50 -19.03 28.68
N THR A 378 -6.22 -18.58 29.72
CA THR A 378 -7.03 -17.36 29.65
C THR A 378 -6.42 -16.23 30.48
N THR A 379 -6.72 -15.00 30.07
CA THR A 379 -6.50 -13.79 30.87
C THR A 379 -7.60 -12.78 30.59
N GLY A 380 -7.72 -11.77 31.43
CA GLY A 380 -8.71 -10.72 31.32
C GLY A 380 -8.63 -9.74 32.47
N GLY A 381 -9.44 -8.69 32.43
CA GLY A 381 -9.46 -7.69 33.48
C GLY A 381 -10.54 -6.64 33.25
N ASN A 382 -10.81 -5.84 34.29
CA ASN A 382 -11.77 -4.75 34.17
C ASN A 382 -11.16 -3.55 33.43
N TRP A 383 -12.03 -2.73 32.85
CA TRP A 383 -11.67 -1.42 32.35
C TRP A 383 -11.43 -0.43 33.49
N THR A 384 -10.46 0.47 33.32
CA THR A 384 -10.41 1.70 34.13
C THR A 384 -11.62 2.58 33.80
N PRO A 385 -12.01 3.52 34.67
CA PRO A 385 -13.09 4.46 34.39
C PRO A 385 -12.88 5.23 33.07
N ASP A 386 -11.65 5.64 32.79
CA ASP A 386 -11.29 6.38 31.57
C ASP A 386 -11.37 5.50 30.32
N GLU A 387 -10.92 4.24 30.41
CA GLU A 387 -11.02 3.30 29.28
C GLU A 387 -12.47 3.00 28.93
N ARG A 388 -13.31 2.71 29.93
CA ARG A 388 -14.74 2.39 29.74
C ARG A 388 -15.51 3.51 29.03
N ALA A 389 -15.04 4.75 29.10
CA ALA A 389 -15.67 5.88 28.42
C ALA A 389 -15.47 5.87 26.89
N ASN A 390 -14.57 5.05 26.35
CA ASN A 390 -14.32 4.94 24.92
C ASN A 390 -15.39 4.09 24.21
N ASP A 391 -15.48 4.24 22.88
CA ASP A 391 -16.40 3.44 22.09
C ASP A 391 -15.96 1.97 21.99
N ILE A 392 -16.92 1.11 21.67
CA ILE A 392 -16.67 -0.34 21.61
C ILE A 392 -15.54 -0.72 20.65
N ASN A 393 -15.37 -0.04 19.50
CA ASN A 393 -14.29 -0.41 18.58
C ASN A 393 -12.92 -0.10 19.17
N TYR A 394 -12.81 1.00 19.94
CA TYR A 394 -11.60 1.31 20.69
C TYR A 394 -11.32 0.25 21.76
N LEU A 395 -12.34 -0.15 22.53
CA LEU A 395 -12.22 -1.18 23.55
C LEU A 395 -11.80 -2.54 22.98
N GLU A 396 -12.31 -2.93 21.82
CA GLU A 396 -11.90 -4.15 21.11
C GLU A 396 -10.41 -4.14 20.73
N MET A 397 -9.91 -3.02 20.18
CA MET A 397 -8.49 -2.88 19.89
C MET A 397 -7.65 -2.79 21.16
N LEU A 398 -8.20 -2.23 22.24
CA LEU A 398 -7.50 -2.16 23.52
C LEU A 398 -7.38 -3.55 24.14
N ALA A 399 -8.43 -4.38 24.05
CA ALA A 399 -8.39 -5.78 24.47
C ALA A 399 -7.28 -6.55 23.73
N VAL A 400 -7.12 -6.32 22.42
CA VAL A 400 -5.99 -6.85 21.64
C VAL A 400 -4.65 -6.42 22.23
N PHE A 401 -4.47 -5.13 22.51
CA PHE A 401 -3.22 -4.62 23.04
C PHE A 401 -2.86 -5.23 24.41
N LEU A 402 -3.84 -5.30 25.32
CA LEU A 402 -3.66 -5.88 26.65
C LEU A 402 -3.39 -7.39 26.58
N ALA A 403 -4.02 -8.10 25.63
CA ALA A 403 -3.74 -9.51 25.37
C ALA A 403 -2.28 -9.74 24.93
N LEU A 404 -1.77 -8.93 24.00
CA LEU A 404 -0.39 -9.01 23.53
C LEU A 404 0.61 -8.76 24.66
N GLN A 405 0.35 -7.76 25.51
CA GLN A 405 1.21 -7.48 26.67
C GLN A 405 1.18 -8.63 27.70
N SER A 406 0.00 -9.19 27.97
CA SER A 406 -0.17 -10.28 28.94
C SER A 406 0.48 -11.58 28.50
N PHE A 407 0.48 -11.84 27.20
CA PHE A 407 1.10 -13.01 26.60
C PHE A 407 2.46 -12.70 25.95
N SER A 408 3.14 -11.64 26.39
CA SER A 408 4.40 -11.15 25.79
C SER A 408 5.43 -12.26 25.56
N SER A 409 5.66 -13.13 26.55
CA SER A 409 6.59 -14.26 26.46
C SER A 409 6.16 -15.33 25.44
N ALA A 410 4.86 -15.50 25.21
CA ALA A 410 4.34 -16.46 24.25
C ALA A 410 4.42 -15.94 22.81
N VAL A 411 4.35 -14.61 22.60
CA VAL A 411 4.19 -13.97 21.29
C VAL A 411 5.45 -13.30 20.73
N ALA A 412 6.42 -12.97 21.59
CA ALA A 412 7.65 -12.30 21.17
C ALA A 412 8.41 -13.12 20.11
N GLY A 413 8.83 -12.45 19.03
CA GLY A 413 9.58 -13.07 17.94
C GLY A 413 8.76 -13.93 16.98
N LYS A 414 7.43 -13.95 17.09
CA LYS A 414 6.56 -14.88 16.36
C LYS A 414 5.56 -14.21 15.42
N HIS A 415 5.03 -14.99 14.49
CA HIS A 415 3.83 -14.63 13.74
C HIS A 415 2.57 -15.03 14.54
N VAL A 416 1.81 -14.02 14.96
CA VAL A 416 0.60 -14.17 15.77
C VAL A 416 -0.65 -13.92 14.94
N LYS A 417 -1.60 -14.84 15.04
CA LYS A 417 -2.96 -14.66 14.51
C LYS A 417 -3.91 -14.25 15.63
N LEU A 418 -4.51 -13.07 15.49
CA LEU A 418 -5.52 -12.56 16.41
C LEU A 418 -6.91 -12.84 15.84
N LEU A 419 -7.78 -13.44 16.66
CA LEU A 419 -9.18 -13.69 16.36
C LEU A 419 -10.04 -12.69 17.15
N VAL A 420 -10.73 -11.81 16.44
CA VAL A 420 -11.55 -10.72 17.01
C VAL A 420 -12.91 -10.76 16.35
N ASP A 421 -14.01 -10.56 17.08
CA ASP A 421 -15.36 -10.58 16.51
C ASP A 421 -15.81 -9.21 15.97
N ASN A 422 -15.03 -8.16 16.24
CA ASN A 422 -15.23 -6.82 15.71
C ASN A 422 -14.50 -6.60 14.37
N THR A 423 -15.25 -6.45 13.28
CA THR A 423 -14.68 -6.22 11.94
C THR A 423 -13.93 -4.89 11.80
N THR A 424 -14.29 -3.87 12.58
CA THR A 424 -13.60 -2.57 12.57
C THR A 424 -12.20 -2.70 13.15
N ALA A 425 -12.04 -3.45 14.25
CA ALA A 425 -10.75 -3.75 14.85
C ALA A 425 -9.88 -4.56 13.87
N VAL A 426 -10.45 -5.61 13.26
CA VAL A 426 -9.78 -6.42 12.22
C VAL A 426 -9.27 -5.53 11.09
N PHE A 427 -10.11 -4.64 10.55
CA PHE A 427 -9.72 -3.73 9.48
C PHE A 427 -8.63 -2.75 9.94
N SER A 428 -8.83 -2.12 11.10
CA SER A 428 -7.95 -1.05 11.60
C SER A 428 -6.55 -1.57 11.89
N ILE A 429 -6.41 -2.73 12.50
CA ILE A 429 -5.10 -3.28 12.84
C ILE A 429 -4.38 -3.76 11.58
N ASN A 430 -5.04 -4.54 10.71
CA ASN A 430 -4.42 -5.05 9.47
C ASN A 430 -4.04 -3.93 8.48
N ASN A 431 -4.76 -2.80 8.49
CA ASN A 431 -4.45 -1.65 7.64
C ASN A 431 -3.64 -0.56 8.36
N MET A 432 -3.10 -0.86 9.55
CA MET A 432 -2.28 0.07 10.35
C MET A 432 -2.96 1.43 10.55
N GLY A 433 -4.26 1.40 10.83
CA GLY A 433 -5.09 2.56 11.17
C GLY A 433 -6.32 2.73 10.26
N THR A 434 -6.97 3.87 10.45
CA THR A 434 -8.21 4.31 9.79
C THR A 434 -8.06 5.76 9.29
N CYS A 435 -8.99 6.23 8.47
CA CYS A 435 -9.03 7.63 8.01
C CYS A 435 -9.93 8.54 8.85
N HIS A 436 -10.52 8.04 9.95
CA HIS A 436 -11.62 8.73 10.63
C HIS A 436 -11.42 8.96 12.13
N SER A 437 -10.63 8.12 12.83
CA SER A 437 -10.47 8.23 14.28
C SER A 437 -9.01 8.41 14.68
N LYS A 438 -8.69 9.58 15.26
CA LYS A 438 -7.36 9.85 15.83
C LYS A 438 -7.06 8.91 16.99
N ALA A 439 -8.03 8.71 17.88
CA ALA A 439 -7.89 7.83 19.04
C ALA A 439 -7.55 6.39 18.63
N ASN A 440 -8.26 5.86 17.63
CA ASN A 440 -8.02 4.51 17.12
C ASN A 440 -6.65 4.42 16.45
N ASN A 441 -6.27 5.43 15.67
CA ASN A 441 -4.95 5.46 15.02
C ASN A 441 -3.81 5.51 16.03
N THR A 442 -3.95 6.28 17.11
CA THR A 442 -2.98 6.31 18.21
C THR A 442 -2.87 4.96 18.91
N LEU A 443 -3.98 4.26 19.14
CA LEU A 443 -3.94 2.92 19.74
C LEU A 443 -3.34 1.88 18.80
N VAL A 444 -3.70 1.88 17.51
CA VAL A 444 -3.10 1.00 16.50
C VAL A 444 -1.60 1.26 16.34
N ALA A 445 -1.17 2.52 16.42
CA ALA A 445 0.25 2.88 16.47
C ALA A 445 0.95 2.21 17.65
N LYS A 446 0.40 2.31 18.87
CA LYS A 446 0.95 1.63 20.05
C LYS A 446 1.02 0.12 19.90
N ILE A 447 -0.02 -0.52 19.33
CA ILE A 447 -0.04 -1.96 19.08
C ILE A 447 1.12 -2.35 18.16
N TRP A 448 1.27 -1.67 17.01
CA TRP A 448 2.32 -1.99 16.05
C TRP A 448 3.72 -1.61 16.54
N GLU A 449 3.89 -0.49 17.24
CA GLU A 449 5.16 -0.11 17.87
C GLU A 449 5.62 -1.18 18.87
N TRP A 450 4.69 -1.67 19.71
CA TRP A 450 4.97 -2.77 20.62
C TRP A 450 5.37 -4.05 19.87
N CYS A 451 4.67 -4.37 18.77
CA CYS A 451 5.00 -5.54 17.95
C CYS A 451 6.38 -5.41 17.28
N ILE A 452 6.73 -4.22 16.78
CA ILE A 452 8.05 -3.93 16.20
C ILE A 452 9.15 -4.15 17.24
N ILE A 453 8.97 -3.63 18.46
CA ILE A 453 9.94 -3.79 19.56
C ILE A 453 10.12 -5.27 19.93
N ASN A 454 9.04 -6.05 19.92
CA ASN A 454 9.05 -7.47 20.27
C ASN A 454 9.32 -8.41 19.09
N ASN A 455 9.63 -7.87 17.89
CA ASN A 455 9.81 -8.63 16.66
C ASN A 455 8.62 -9.59 16.35
N THR A 456 7.40 -9.12 16.62
CA THR A 456 6.17 -9.88 16.43
C THR A 456 5.45 -9.37 15.19
N TRP A 457 4.97 -10.28 14.34
CA TRP A 457 4.08 -9.92 13.23
C TRP A 457 2.64 -10.30 13.55
N LEU A 458 1.70 -9.40 13.29
CA LEU A 458 0.28 -9.62 13.54
C LEU A 458 -0.50 -9.85 12.25
N THR A 459 -1.34 -10.88 12.26
CA THR A 459 -2.44 -11.05 11.31
C THR A 459 -3.75 -11.13 12.08
N VAL A 460 -4.67 -10.20 11.83
CA VAL A 460 -5.97 -10.19 12.51
C VAL A 460 -7.04 -10.78 11.60
N ALA A 461 -7.89 -11.66 12.13
CA ALA A 461 -8.98 -12.28 11.41
C ALA A 461 -10.27 -12.23 12.22
N HIS A 462 -11.41 -12.16 11.52
CA HIS A 462 -12.71 -12.17 12.16
C HIS A 462 -13.09 -13.58 12.62
N ILE A 463 -13.60 -13.70 13.85
CA ILE A 463 -14.26 -14.91 14.38
C ILE A 463 -15.71 -14.57 14.78
N PRO A 464 -16.72 -15.41 14.47
CA PRO A 464 -18.07 -15.16 14.97
C PRO A 464 -18.11 -15.15 16.50
N GLY A 465 -18.71 -14.14 17.13
CA GLY A 465 -18.77 -14.02 18.60
C GLY A 465 -19.33 -15.27 19.31
N LYS A 466 -20.27 -15.99 18.68
CA LYS A 466 -20.79 -17.29 19.19
C LYS A 466 -19.72 -18.38 19.36
N GLN A 467 -18.61 -18.27 18.62
CA GLN A 467 -17.46 -19.18 18.71
C GLN A 467 -16.38 -18.64 19.66
N ASN A 468 -16.40 -17.34 19.99
CA ASN A 468 -15.43 -16.67 20.85
C ASN A 468 -15.72 -16.83 22.36
N THR A 469 -16.17 -18.01 22.77
CA THR A 469 -16.78 -18.22 24.10
C THR A 469 -15.82 -18.06 25.28
N ALA A 470 -14.53 -18.35 25.09
CA ALA A 470 -13.52 -18.23 26.15
C ALA A 470 -13.20 -16.76 26.44
N ALA A 471 -12.90 -15.97 25.40
CA ALA A 471 -12.60 -14.56 25.56
C ALA A 471 -13.84 -13.76 26.01
N ASP A 472 -15.04 -14.04 25.49
CA ASP A 472 -16.29 -13.40 25.95
C ASP A 472 -16.60 -13.70 27.44
N ARG A 473 -16.28 -14.91 27.92
CA ARG A 473 -16.42 -15.23 29.34
C ARG A 473 -15.49 -14.39 30.19
N GLU A 474 -14.23 -14.27 29.79
CA GLU A 474 -13.23 -13.49 30.53
C GLU A 474 -13.52 -11.98 30.49
N SER A 475 -14.00 -11.46 29.36
CA SER A 475 -14.35 -10.04 29.23
C SER A 475 -15.50 -9.62 30.14
N ARG A 476 -16.36 -10.58 30.54
CA ARG A 476 -17.49 -10.39 31.45
C ARG A 476 -17.24 -10.89 32.87
N ALA A 477 -16.07 -11.50 33.14
CA ALA A 477 -15.76 -12.06 34.44
C ALA A 477 -15.62 -10.95 35.51
N SER A 478 -16.42 -11.02 36.58
CA SER A 478 -16.31 -10.08 37.69
C SER A 478 -15.11 -10.43 38.56
N ARG A 479 -14.05 -9.64 38.47
CA ARG A 479 -12.81 -9.82 39.26
C ARG A 479 -12.71 -8.92 40.49
N ARG A 480 -13.82 -8.32 40.95
CA ARG A 480 -13.80 -7.32 42.04
C ARG A 480 -13.09 -7.78 43.32
N GLU A 481 -13.13 -9.07 43.64
CA GLU A 481 -12.53 -9.62 44.85
C GLU A 481 -11.00 -9.66 44.82
N THR A 482 -10.39 -9.68 43.63
CA THR A 482 -8.93 -9.65 43.45
C THR A 482 -8.37 -8.25 43.21
N GLU A 483 -9.22 -7.26 42.92
CA GLU A 483 -8.82 -5.88 42.57
C GLU A 483 -8.79 -4.91 43.76
N TRP A 484 -8.93 -5.40 45.00
CA TRP A 484 -8.83 -4.54 46.18
C TRP A 484 -7.41 -4.01 46.35
N SER A 485 -7.29 -2.75 46.77
CA SER A 485 -6.03 -2.16 47.23
C SER A 485 -6.29 -1.16 48.33
N LEU A 486 -5.24 -0.83 49.08
CA LEU A 486 -5.27 0.31 49.97
C LEU A 486 -5.51 1.60 49.16
N ASN A 487 -6.25 2.54 49.75
CA ASN A 487 -6.38 3.88 49.16
C ASN A 487 -4.99 4.52 49.03
N LYS A 488 -4.72 5.18 47.90
CA LYS A 488 -3.39 5.69 47.56
C LYS A 488 -2.89 6.77 48.52
N ASP A 489 -3.77 7.62 49.04
CA ASP A 489 -3.41 8.64 50.03
C ASP A 489 -3.04 8.00 51.36
N ILE A 490 -3.78 6.96 51.76
CA ILE A 490 -3.47 6.18 52.97
C ILE A 490 -2.15 5.42 52.78
N PHE A 491 -1.93 4.80 51.63
CA PHE A 491 -0.67 4.13 51.30
C PHE A 491 0.51 5.10 51.41
N ASN A 492 0.41 6.28 50.79
CA ASN A 492 1.44 7.31 50.84
C ASN A 492 1.71 7.78 52.28
N ALA A 493 0.66 7.96 53.09
CA ALA A 493 0.79 8.34 54.49
C ALA A 493 1.50 7.26 55.31
N VAL A 494 1.19 5.98 55.08
CA VAL A 494 1.81 4.83 55.77
C VAL A 494 3.30 4.71 55.41
N VAL A 495 3.62 4.72 54.12
CA VAL A 495 5.00 4.66 53.59
C VAL A 495 5.85 5.80 54.16
N SER A 496 5.31 7.02 54.15
CA SER A 496 5.95 8.21 54.72
C SER A 496 6.19 8.07 56.23
N THR A 497 5.17 7.65 56.98
CA THR A 497 5.24 7.50 58.45
C THR A 497 6.23 6.41 58.87
N LEU A 498 6.28 5.30 58.13
CA LEU A 498 7.19 4.18 58.40
C LEU A 498 8.62 4.43 57.91
N GLY A 499 8.87 5.52 57.17
CA GLY A 499 10.15 5.75 56.50
C GLY A 499 10.55 4.63 55.54
N PHE A 500 9.56 3.89 55.01
CA PHE A 500 9.76 2.70 54.20
C PHE A 500 9.38 3.01 52.75
N SER A 501 10.30 2.80 51.81
CA SER A 501 10.04 2.98 50.38
C SER A 501 10.08 1.62 49.68
N PRO A 502 8.90 1.02 49.37
CA PRO A 502 8.85 -0.20 48.62
C PRO A 502 9.34 0.03 47.19
N ASN A 503 10.10 -0.92 46.65
CA ASN A 503 10.62 -0.93 45.29
C ASN A 503 9.94 -1.95 44.37
N ILE A 504 8.96 -2.71 44.90
CA ILE A 504 8.12 -3.60 44.12
C ILE A 504 6.75 -3.78 44.80
N ASP A 505 5.71 -3.96 43.99
CA ASP A 505 4.36 -4.27 44.46
C ASP A 505 3.98 -5.72 44.10
N LEU A 506 3.69 -6.55 45.10
CA LEU A 506 3.37 -7.97 44.91
C LEU A 506 1.87 -8.19 44.95
N PHE A 507 1.40 -9.07 44.05
CA PHE A 507 0.00 -9.44 43.87
C PHE A 507 -0.91 -8.30 43.38
N ALA A 508 -0.33 -7.29 42.74
CA ALA A 508 -1.06 -6.18 42.15
C ALA A 508 -1.41 -6.42 40.68
N SER A 509 -2.42 -5.71 40.19
CA SER A 509 -2.79 -5.60 38.79
C SER A 509 -2.50 -4.18 38.29
N ARG A 510 -2.62 -3.97 36.97
CA ARG A 510 -2.60 -2.65 36.34
C ARG A 510 -3.65 -1.67 36.91
N LEU A 511 -4.69 -2.17 37.58
CA LEU A 511 -5.76 -1.34 38.14
C LEU A 511 -5.45 -0.88 39.57
N ASN A 512 -4.66 -1.63 40.32
CA ASN A 512 -4.56 -1.46 41.77
C ASN A 512 -3.14 -1.31 42.33
N TYR A 513 -2.11 -1.41 41.46
CA TYR A 513 -0.72 -1.21 41.88
C TYR A 513 -0.48 0.16 42.51
N GLN A 514 0.33 0.17 43.56
CA GLN A 514 0.78 1.36 44.26
C GLN A 514 2.15 1.81 43.76
N VAL A 515 3.02 0.86 43.40
CA VAL A 515 4.41 1.11 42.97
C VAL A 515 4.76 0.26 41.74
N LYS A 516 5.58 0.79 40.84
CA LYS A 516 6.21 0.04 39.74
C LYS A 516 7.68 -0.27 40.08
N PRO A 517 8.22 -1.45 39.67
CA PRO A 517 7.53 -2.58 39.03
C PRO A 517 6.52 -3.29 39.94
N TYR A 518 5.58 -4.02 39.35
CA TYR A 518 4.61 -4.83 40.10
C TYR A 518 4.55 -6.27 39.56
N VAL A 519 4.18 -7.21 40.42
CA VAL A 519 4.09 -8.65 40.13
C VAL A 519 2.64 -9.08 40.26
N ALA A 520 2.07 -9.57 39.18
CA ALA A 520 0.67 -9.93 39.15
C ALA A 520 0.43 -11.35 39.65
N TYR A 521 -0.75 -11.58 40.25
CA TYR A 521 -1.14 -12.92 40.68
C TYR A 521 -1.44 -13.84 39.48
N THR A 522 -2.07 -13.29 38.44
CA THR A 522 -2.30 -13.94 37.13
C THR A 522 -1.67 -13.11 36.03
N SER A 523 -1.56 -13.64 34.80
CA SER A 523 -1.07 -12.88 33.64
C SER A 523 -1.79 -11.55 33.50
N ASP A 524 -1.06 -10.43 33.58
CA ASP A 524 -1.61 -9.08 33.54
C ASP A 524 -0.70 -8.15 32.70
N PRO A 525 -1.27 -7.19 31.95
CA PRO A 525 -0.50 -6.32 31.06
C PRO A 525 0.56 -5.48 31.78
N GLU A 526 1.81 -5.49 31.31
CA GLU A 526 2.94 -4.75 31.91
C GLU A 526 3.44 -5.28 33.27
N ALA A 527 2.94 -6.42 33.75
CA ALA A 527 3.47 -7.03 34.96
C ALA A 527 4.95 -7.40 34.80
N TYR A 528 5.77 -7.10 35.80
CA TYR A 528 7.20 -7.44 35.82
C TYR A 528 7.43 -8.95 35.89
N ALA A 529 6.57 -9.64 36.63
CA ALA A 529 6.50 -11.09 36.69
C ALA A 529 5.06 -11.53 36.98
N ILE A 530 4.79 -12.80 36.76
CA ILE A 530 3.54 -13.46 37.11
C ILE A 530 3.82 -14.41 38.27
N ASP A 531 2.89 -14.45 39.21
CA ASP A 531 2.93 -15.24 40.43
C ASP A 531 4.13 -14.90 41.34
N ALA A 532 3.87 -14.01 42.29
CA ALA A 532 4.86 -13.60 43.28
C ALA A 532 5.37 -14.76 44.16
N PHE A 533 4.67 -15.91 44.24
CA PHE A 533 5.18 -17.08 44.96
C PHE A 533 6.40 -17.71 44.29
N HIS A 534 6.63 -17.49 43.00
CA HIS A 534 7.82 -17.99 42.30
C HIS A 534 9.05 -17.09 42.46
N LEU A 535 8.90 -15.88 43.01
CA LEU A 535 10.01 -14.96 43.25
C LEU A 535 10.62 -15.14 44.64
N SER A 536 11.91 -14.82 44.75
CA SER A 536 12.58 -14.67 46.06
C SER A 536 12.33 -13.27 46.61
N TRP A 537 11.52 -13.18 47.68
CA TRP A 537 11.14 -11.90 48.30
C TRP A 537 12.29 -11.23 49.05
N ARG A 538 13.33 -11.98 49.41
CA ARG A 538 14.51 -11.49 50.14
C ARG A 538 15.28 -10.40 49.38
N MET A 539 15.11 -10.32 48.07
CA MET A 539 15.80 -9.36 47.21
C MET A 539 15.09 -8.01 47.13
N TYR A 540 13.90 -7.86 47.73
CA TYR A 540 13.03 -6.71 47.52
C TYR A 540 12.62 -6.04 48.83
N LYS A 541 12.42 -4.72 48.76
CA LYS A 541 11.61 -3.99 49.74
C LYS A 541 10.21 -3.95 49.15
N PHE A 542 9.36 -4.90 49.51
CA PHE A 542 8.08 -5.06 48.82
C PHE A 542 6.92 -4.48 49.61
N TYR A 543 5.92 -4.00 48.87
CA TYR A 543 4.55 -3.88 49.35
C TYR A 543 3.78 -5.09 48.78
N ALA A 544 2.89 -5.67 49.57
CA ALA A 544 2.04 -6.78 49.12
C ALA A 544 0.61 -6.55 49.61
N PHE A 545 -0.33 -6.57 48.69
CA PHE A 545 -1.76 -6.55 48.99
C PHE A 545 -2.45 -7.70 48.24
N PRO A 546 -2.26 -8.95 48.71
CA PRO A 546 -2.75 -10.11 47.98
C PRO A 546 -4.28 -10.24 48.09
N PRO A 547 -4.93 -10.86 47.09
CA PRO A 547 -6.31 -11.30 47.21
C PRO A 547 -6.58 -12.06 48.51
N PHE A 548 -7.75 -11.84 49.11
CA PHE A 548 -8.09 -12.40 50.41
C PHE A 548 -7.95 -13.93 50.48
N CYS A 549 -8.23 -14.62 49.37
CA CYS A 549 -8.15 -16.07 49.27
C CYS A 549 -6.72 -16.64 49.40
N ILE A 550 -5.67 -15.83 49.22
CA ILE A 550 -4.27 -16.28 49.29
C ILE A 550 -3.44 -15.64 50.40
N ILE A 551 -4.05 -14.84 51.28
CA ILE A 551 -3.36 -14.20 52.43
C ILE A 551 -2.60 -15.23 53.28
N HIS A 552 -3.21 -16.39 53.56
CA HIS A 552 -2.57 -17.42 54.36
C HIS A 552 -1.29 -17.97 53.71
N GLN A 553 -1.28 -18.13 52.39
CA GLN A 553 -0.09 -18.58 51.66
C GLN A 553 0.99 -17.50 51.66
N VAL A 554 0.60 -16.23 51.54
CA VAL A 554 1.53 -15.09 51.62
C VAL A 554 2.21 -15.00 52.98
N LEU A 555 1.48 -15.22 54.08
CA LEU A 555 2.04 -15.19 55.43
C LEU A 555 2.97 -16.38 55.73
N GLN A 556 2.88 -17.47 54.96
CA GLN A 556 3.74 -18.66 55.12
C GLN A 556 5.09 -18.53 54.40
N LYS A 557 5.22 -17.60 53.45
CA LYS A 557 6.41 -17.39 52.62
C LYS A 557 7.32 -16.31 53.20
#